data_AF-A0A7W1Z8T4-F1
#
_entry.id   AF-A0A7W1Z8T4-F1
#
_cell.length_a   1.000
_cell.length_b   1.000
_cell.length_c   1.000
_cell.angle_alpha   90.00
_cell.angle_beta   90.00
_cell.angle_gamma   90.00
#
_symmetry.space_group_name_H-M   'P 1'
#
loop_
_entity.id
_entity.type
_entity.pdbx_description
1 polymer ?
#
loop_
_entity_poly.entity_id
_entity_poly.type
_entity_poly.pdbx_seq_one_letter_code
_entity_poly.pdbx_strand_id
1 'polypeptide(L)'
;MWYDPLLEKNKVPDPLLRIGIRKLLKQRLLQERKEDSELQQTHLMNLITELKNSPIAINTAEANEQHYEVPTKFYQYCLGKNLKYSSGYWKKGVTDIDTSEDDMLEITCNRAELKDGQDVLEFGCGWGSLSLYMAKKYPNSRITVVSNSRTQKLH
;
A
#
# COMPACT_ATOMS: atom_id res chain seq x y z
N MET A 1 -21.56 -5.48 -11.59
CA MET A 1 -22.00 -4.68 -12.75
C MET A 1 -22.07 -5.58 -13.98
N TRP A 2 -22.80 -5.18 -15.04
CA TRP A 2 -23.00 -6.05 -16.23
C TRP A 2 -21.71 -6.44 -16.95
N TYR A 3 -20.64 -5.68 -16.73
CA TYR A 3 -19.34 -5.87 -17.36
C TYR A 3 -18.34 -6.70 -16.53
N ASP A 4 -18.66 -7.03 -15.26
CA ASP A 4 -17.74 -7.78 -14.38
C ASP A 4 -17.32 -9.13 -14.98
N PRO A 5 -18.23 -9.95 -15.57
CA PRO A 5 -17.83 -11.24 -16.15
C PRO A 5 -16.86 -11.11 -17.34
N LEU A 6 -16.84 -9.96 -18.02
CA LEU A 6 -15.91 -9.69 -19.12
C LEU A 6 -14.52 -9.30 -18.57
N LEU A 7 -14.49 -8.55 -17.48
CA LEU A 7 -13.25 -8.17 -16.78
C LEU A 7 -12.58 -9.40 -16.18
N GLU A 8 -13.31 -10.22 -15.43
CA GLU A 8 -12.80 -11.43 -14.77
C GLU A 8 -12.24 -12.44 -15.77
N LYS A 9 -12.83 -12.53 -16.96
CA LYS A 9 -12.37 -13.43 -18.04
C LYS A 9 -11.28 -12.83 -18.92
N ASN A 10 -10.73 -11.67 -18.55
CA ASN A 10 -9.72 -10.92 -19.31
C ASN A 10 -10.12 -10.71 -20.78
N LYS A 11 -11.41 -10.36 -21.02
CA LYS A 11 -11.98 -10.16 -22.37
C LYS A 11 -11.96 -8.71 -22.82
N VAL A 12 -11.57 -7.78 -21.95
CA VAL A 12 -11.54 -6.34 -22.26
C VAL A 12 -10.11 -5.92 -22.57
N PRO A 13 -9.83 -5.36 -23.76
CA PRO A 13 -8.50 -4.85 -24.10
C PRO A 13 -8.00 -3.76 -23.15
N ASP A 14 -6.71 -3.80 -22.82
CA ASP A 14 -5.97 -2.83 -22.01
C ASP A 14 -6.29 -1.35 -22.31
N PRO A 15 -6.33 -0.89 -23.58
CA PRO A 15 -6.65 0.50 -23.88
C PRO A 15 -8.06 0.90 -23.42
N LEU A 16 -9.05 0.00 -23.57
CA LEU A 16 -10.43 0.24 -23.14
C LEU A 16 -10.54 0.24 -21.61
N LEU A 17 -9.84 -0.68 -20.93
CA LEU A 17 -9.72 -0.68 -19.47
C LEU A 17 -9.17 0.65 -18.96
N ARG A 18 -8.07 1.13 -19.56
CA ARG A 18 -7.45 2.41 -19.18
C ARG A 18 -8.37 3.61 -19.41
N ILE A 19 -9.18 3.61 -20.48
CA ILE A 19 -10.17 4.65 -20.72
C ILE A 19 -11.23 4.65 -19.61
N GLY A 20 -11.77 3.48 -19.28
CA GLY A 20 -12.75 3.32 -18.20
C GLY A 20 -12.21 3.82 -16.85
N ILE A 21 -11.01 3.37 -16.47
CA ILE A 21 -10.33 3.79 -15.24
C ILE A 21 -10.15 5.31 -15.21
N ARG A 22 -9.63 5.92 -16.28
CA ARG A 22 -9.43 7.39 -16.34
C ARG A 22 -10.74 8.16 -16.25
N LYS A 23 -11.83 7.64 -16.82
CA LYS A 23 -13.17 8.26 -16.69
C LYS A 23 -13.64 8.26 -15.24
N LEU A 24 -13.51 7.13 -14.53
CA LEU A 24 -13.88 7.01 -13.12
C LEU A 24 -13.02 7.91 -12.22
N LEU A 25 -11.70 7.95 -12.47
CA LEU A 25 -10.80 8.86 -11.75
C LEU A 25 -11.18 10.32 -11.99
N LYS A 26 -11.47 10.73 -13.23
CA LYS A 26 -11.93 12.08 -13.54
C LYS A 26 -13.24 12.42 -12.82
N GLN A 27 -14.19 11.49 -12.80
CA GLN A 27 -15.44 11.67 -12.08
C GLN A 27 -15.19 11.87 -10.58
N ARG A 28 -14.32 11.08 -9.96
CA ARG A 28 -13.97 11.25 -8.55
C ARG A 28 -13.31 12.60 -8.28
N LEU A 29 -12.37 13.03 -9.13
CA LEU A 29 -11.73 14.35 -9.01
C LEU A 29 -12.74 15.49 -9.08
N LEU A 30 -13.76 15.38 -9.94
CA LEU A 30 -14.84 16.38 -10.04
C LEU A 30 -15.74 16.38 -8.79
N GLN A 31 -15.96 15.22 -8.16
CA GLN A 31 -16.74 15.13 -6.93
C GLN A 31 -16.01 15.69 -5.71
N GLU A 32 -14.69 15.48 -5.63
CA GLU A 32 -13.86 15.92 -4.52
C GLU A 32 -13.49 17.41 -4.56
N ARG A 33 -13.34 17.97 -5.77
CA ARG A 33 -12.99 19.37 -5.96
C ARG A 33 -14.21 20.26 -5.74
N LYS A 34 -14.11 21.20 -4.81
CA LYS A 34 -15.12 22.23 -4.57
C LYS A 34 -14.77 23.53 -5.30
N GLU A 35 -15.76 24.41 -5.44
CA GLU A 35 -15.68 25.63 -6.24
C GLU A 35 -14.65 26.62 -5.68
N ASP A 36 -14.59 26.73 -4.35
CA ASP A 36 -13.67 27.60 -3.62
C ASP A 36 -13.00 26.89 -2.43
N SER A 37 -12.04 27.58 -1.82
CA SER A 37 -11.27 27.09 -0.68
C SER A 37 -12.09 26.90 0.60
N GLU A 38 -13.12 27.71 0.84
CA GLU A 38 -13.96 27.62 2.05
C GLU A 38 -14.85 26.38 1.99
N LEU A 39 -15.46 26.12 0.83
CA LEU A 39 -16.22 24.91 0.56
C LEU A 39 -15.31 23.67 0.58
N GLN A 40 -14.08 23.76 0.05
CA GLN A 40 -13.12 22.67 0.10
C GLN A 40 -12.71 22.34 1.55
N GLN A 41 -12.49 23.37 2.38
CA GLN A 41 -12.19 23.19 3.80
C GLN A 41 -13.37 22.58 4.54
N THR A 42 -14.59 23.06 4.30
CA THR A 42 -15.83 22.51 4.89
C THR A 42 -15.99 21.03 4.54
N HIS A 43 -15.78 20.67 3.27
CA HIS A 43 -15.83 19.28 2.80
C HIS A 43 -14.82 18.38 3.52
N LEU A 44 -13.57 18.84 3.66
CA LEU A 44 -12.54 18.12 4.42
C LEU A 44 -12.91 17.98 5.91
N MET A 45 -13.42 19.04 6.53
CA MET A 45 -13.79 19.03 7.96
C MET A 45 -14.97 18.11 8.24
N ASN A 46 -15.92 18.01 7.32
CA ASN A 46 -17.02 17.06 7.41
C ASN A 46 -16.49 15.62 7.40
N LEU A 47 -15.58 15.29 6.47
CA LEU A 47 -14.92 13.98 6.43
C LEU A 47 -14.14 13.69 7.71
N ILE A 48 -13.37 14.65 8.22
CA ILE A 48 -12.62 14.49 9.48
C ILE A 48 -13.59 14.21 10.64
N THR A 49 -14.72 14.92 10.68
CA THR A 49 -15.74 14.74 11.72
C THR A 49 -16.37 13.35 11.64
N GLU A 50 -16.69 12.88 10.44
CA GLU A 50 -17.18 11.52 10.22
C GLU A 50 -16.17 10.46 10.67
N LEU A 51 -14.90 10.58 10.25
CA LEU A 51 -13.85 9.62 10.58
C LEU A 51 -13.56 9.59 12.09
N LYS A 52 -13.60 10.73 12.78
CA LYS A 52 -13.43 10.81 14.25
C LYS A 52 -14.55 10.09 15.01
N ASN A 53 -15.76 10.04 14.43
CA ASN A 53 -16.91 9.39 15.04
C ASN A 53 -17.09 7.93 14.55
N SER A 54 -16.23 7.48 13.64
CA SER A 54 -16.26 6.12 13.10
C SER A 54 -15.41 5.15 13.94
N PRO A 55 -15.71 3.84 13.91
CA PRO A 55 -14.81 2.83 14.46
C PRO A 55 -13.41 2.91 13.83
N ILE A 56 -12.37 2.53 14.58
CA ILE A 56 -10.97 2.50 14.10
C ILE A 56 -10.83 1.69 12.80
N ALA A 57 -11.56 0.58 12.70
CA ALA A 57 -11.65 -0.24 11.51
C ALA A 57 -13.04 -0.87 11.40
N ILE A 58 -13.57 -0.92 10.18
CA ILE A 58 -14.80 -1.62 9.81
C ILE A 58 -14.44 -2.80 8.90
N ASN A 59 -15.29 -3.83 8.84
CA ASN A 59 -15.13 -5.03 7.99
C ASN A 59 -13.77 -5.74 8.10
N THR A 60 -13.22 -5.85 9.32
CA THR A 60 -11.89 -6.44 9.56
C THR A 60 -11.78 -7.91 9.14
N ALA A 61 -12.88 -8.67 9.16
CA ALA A 61 -12.93 -10.06 8.71
C ALA A 61 -12.83 -10.17 7.18
N GLU A 62 -13.61 -9.40 6.43
CA GLU A 62 -13.59 -9.39 4.96
C GLU A 62 -12.24 -8.89 4.41
N ALA A 63 -11.65 -7.89 5.06
CA ALA A 63 -10.31 -7.40 4.69
C ALA A 63 -9.24 -8.48 4.84
N ASN A 64 -9.37 -9.34 5.86
CA ASN A 64 -8.47 -10.50 6.01
C ASN A 64 -8.69 -11.52 4.90
N GLU A 65 -9.94 -11.88 4.59
CA GLU A 65 -10.24 -12.86 3.54
C GLU A 65 -9.71 -12.43 2.17
N GLN A 66 -9.96 -11.19 1.75
CA GLN A 66 -9.52 -10.66 0.44
C GLN A 66 -7.99 -10.63 0.26
N HIS A 67 -7.22 -10.56 1.35
CA HIS A 67 -5.75 -10.56 1.28
C HIS A 67 -5.10 -11.96 1.34
N TYR A 68 -5.87 -13.02 1.63
CA TYR A 68 -5.33 -14.40 1.77
C TYR A 68 -5.76 -15.38 0.69
N GLU A 69 -6.54 -14.97 -0.31
CA GLU A 69 -6.94 -15.83 -1.43
C GLU A 69 -5.80 -16.15 -2.40
N VAL A 70 -4.72 -15.37 -2.37
CA VAL A 70 -3.61 -15.49 -3.33
C VAL A 70 -2.34 -16.01 -2.63
N PRO A 71 -1.75 -17.15 -3.06
CA PRO A 71 -0.57 -17.72 -2.43
C PRO A 71 0.66 -16.80 -2.50
N THR A 72 1.54 -16.84 -1.49
CA THR A 72 2.80 -16.05 -1.46
C THR A 72 3.66 -16.26 -2.72
N LYS A 73 3.66 -17.46 -3.29
CA LYS A 73 4.38 -17.75 -4.55
C LYS A 73 3.97 -16.85 -5.72
N PHE A 74 2.70 -16.45 -5.80
CA PHE A 74 2.26 -15.50 -6.82
C PHE A 74 2.95 -14.14 -6.63
N TYR A 75 2.99 -13.64 -5.40
CA TYR A 75 3.63 -12.36 -5.09
C TYR A 75 5.14 -12.37 -5.34
N GLN A 76 5.81 -13.51 -5.15
CA GLN A 76 7.22 -13.69 -5.54
C GLN A 76 7.47 -13.54 -7.04
N TYR A 77 6.45 -13.75 -7.89
CA TYR A 77 6.55 -13.49 -9.33
C TYR A 77 6.25 -12.03 -9.71
N CYS A 78 5.53 -11.29 -8.85
CA CYS A 78 5.05 -9.94 -9.16
C CYS A 78 5.88 -8.84 -8.50
N LEU A 79 6.49 -9.11 -7.35
CA LEU A 79 7.20 -8.13 -6.53
C LEU A 79 8.71 -8.30 -6.67
N GLY A 80 9.45 -7.30 -6.18
CA GLY A 80 10.89 -7.37 -6.11
C GLY A 80 11.36 -8.30 -4.99
N LYS A 81 12.68 -8.40 -4.86
CA LYS A 81 13.38 -9.26 -3.90
C LYS A 81 12.98 -9.03 -2.44
N ASN A 82 12.49 -7.83 -2.09
CA ASN A 82 12.09 -7.52 -0.72
C ASN A 82 10.60 -7.84 -0.46
N LEU A 83 9.86 -8.33 -1.47
CA LEU A 83 8.42 -8.59 -1.41
C LEU A 83 7.64 -7.38 -0.88
N LYS A 84 8.03 -6.17 -1.32
CA LYS A 84 7.47 -4.93 -0.81
C LYS A 84 6.13 -4.64 -1.48
N TYR A 85 5.04 -5.06 -0.84
CA TYR A 85 3.68 -4.84 -1.32
C TYR A 85 3.13 -3.46 -0.93
N SER A 86 3.87 -2.42 -1.33
CA SER A 86 3.52 -1.01 -1.20
C SER A 86 4.38 -0.19 -2.18
N SER A 87 4.03 1.08 -2.43
CA SER A 87 4.68 1.90 -3.48
C SER A 87 6.21 1.85 -3.45
N GLY A 88 6.85 1.56 -4.57
CA GLY A 88 8.29 1.77 -4.77
C GLY A 88 8.63 3.26 -4.96
N TYR A 89 9.92 3.59 -4.91
CA TYR A 89 10.44 4.92 -5.23
C TYR A 89 11.23 4.85 -6.53
N TRP A 90 10.84 5.61 -7.55
CA TRP A 90 11.42 5.54 -8.88
C TRP A 90 12.24 6.81 -9.16
N LYS A 91 13.53 6.81 -8.76
CA LYS A 91 14.45 7.89 -9.12
C LYS A 91 14.62 7.96 -10.64
N LYS A 92 15.01 9.13 -11.15
CA LYS A 92 15.31 9.31 -12.58
C LYS A 92 16.36 8.28 -13.02
N GLY A 93 16.02 7.46 -14.00
CA GLY A 93 16.90 6.42 -14.55
C GLY A 93 16.76 5.04 -13.91
N VAL A 94 15.99 4.89 -12.83
CA VAL A 94 15.64 3.55 -12.28
C VAL A 94 14.65 2.88 -13.21
N THR A 95 14.92 1.62 -13.57
CA THR A 95 14.13 0.85 -14.53
C THR A 95 13.70 -0.53 -14.02
N ASP A 96 14.17 -0.94 -12.85
CA ASP A 96 13.87 -2.22 -12.21
C ASP A 96 13.18 -2.05 -10.84
N ILE A 97 12.37 -3.03 -10.48
CA ILE A 97 11.57 -3.02 -9.26
C ILE A 97 12.44 -3.17 -7.99
N ASP A 98 13.51 -3.96 -8.05
CA ASP A 98 14.37 -4.23 -6.88
C ASP A 98 15.04 -2.94 -6.39
N THR A 99 15.60 -2.15 -7.31
CA THR A 99 16.18 -0.84 -6.98
C THR A 99 15.11 0.11 -6.46
N SER A 100 13.90 0.07 -7.05
CA SER A 100 12.79 0.91 -6.59
C SER A 100 12.32 0.58 -5.16
N GLU A 101 12.33 -0.70 -4.79
CA GLU A 101 12.02 -1.16 -3.45
C GLU A 101 13.11 -0.70 -2.46
N ASP A 102 14.38 -0.99 -2.75
CA ASP A 102 15.52 -0.62 -1.90
C ASP A 102 15.55 0.90 -1.64
N ASP A 103 15.34 1.71 -2.68
CA ASP A 103 15.30 3.17 -2.58
C ASP A 103 14.16 3.66 -1.67
N MET A 104 12.98 3.04 -1.76
CA MET A 104 11.86 3.42 -0.89
C MET A 104 12.10 2.99 0.55
N LEU A 105 12.69 1.82 0.79
CA LEU A 105 13.04 1.34 2.13
C LEU A 105 14.07 2.26 2.78
N GLU A 106 15.09 2.68 2.04
CA GLU A 106 16.08 3.65 2.47
C GLU A 106 15.44 5.00 2.85
N ILE A 107 14.59 5.55 1.96
CA ILE A 107 13.90 6.82 2.22
C ILE A 107 12.97 6.71 3.43
N THR A 108 12.31 5.56 3.61
CA THR A 108 11.46 5.31 4.78
C THR A 108 12.28 5.38 6.06
N CYS A 109 13.41 4.67 6.12
CA CYS A 109 14.30 4.69 7.28
C CYS A 109 14.83 6.10 7.57
N ASN A 110 15.24 6.83 6.53
CA ASN A 110 15.78 8.18 6.66
C ASN A 110 14.73 9.19 7.16
N ARG A 111 13.50 9.12 6.63
CA ARG A 111 12.40 10.00 7.05
C ARG A 111 11.87 9.69 8.44
N ALA A 112 11.96 8.43 8.86
CA ALA A 112 11.67 8.01 10.22
C ALA A 112 12.86 8.25 11.19
N GLU A 113 13.96 8.82 10.69
CA GLU A 113 15.18 9.13 11.45
C GLU A 113 15.73 7.92 12.23
N LEU A 114 15.62 6.73 11.62
CA LEU A 114 16.04 5.49 12.25
C LEU A 114 17.55 5.43 12.42
N LYS A 115 17.97 5.00 13.60
CA LYS A 115 19.36 4.83 14.01
C LYS A 115 19.55 3.47 14.63
N ASP A 116 20.79 2.98 14.54
CA ASP A 116 21.17 1.72 15.15
C ASP A 116 21.06 1.78 16.68
N GLY A 117 20.61 0.70 17.31
CA GLY A 117 20.39 0.62 18.77
C GLY A 117 19.00 1.07 19.23
N GLN A 118 18.06 1.31 18.33
CA GLN A 118 16.69 1.72 18.67
C GLN A 118 15.75 0.53 18.85
N ASP A 119 14.66 0.77 19.59
CA ASP A 119 13.52 -0.14 19.66
C ASP A 119 12.45 0.33 18.67
N VAL A 120 12.16 -0.49 17.66
CA VAL A 120 11.25 -0.14 16.56
C VAL A 120 10.04 -1.06 16.56
N LEU A 121 8.84 -0.48 16.44
CA LEU A 121 7.58 -1.20 16.25
C LEU A 121 7.00 -0.92 14.86
N GLU A 122 6.80 -1.96 14.06
CA GLU A 122 6.20 -1.88 12.73
C GLU A 122 4.80 -2.53 12.73
N PHE A 123 3.79 -1.76 12.34
CA PHE A 123 2.41 -2.25 12.17
C PHE A 123 2.13 -2.58 10.70
N GLY A 124 1.62 -3.77 10.43
CA GLY A 124 1.28 -4.22 9.08
C GLY A 124 2.50 -4.58 8.26
N CYS A 125 3.41 -5.40 8.81
CA CYS A 125 4.73 -5.64 8.20
C CYS A 125 4.73 -6.41 6.88
N GLY A 126 3.59 -6.95 6.43
CA GLY A 126 3.55 -7.80 5.25
C GLY A 126 4.50 -9.00 5.39
N TRP A 127 5.28 -9.28 4.34
CA TRP A 127 6.39 -10.24 4.33
C TRP A 127 7.69 -9.73 4.98
N GLY A 128 7.61 -8.68 5.81
CA GLY A 128 8.76 -8.13 6.52
C GLY A 128 9.71 -7.30 5.66
N SER A 129 9.23 -6.72 4.55
CA SER A 129 10.08 -5.98 3.61
C SER A 129 10.90 -4.87 4.30
N LEU A 130 10.26 -4.09 5.18
CA LEU A 130 10.95 -3.04 5.94
C LEU A 130 11.65 -3.62 7.17
N SER A 131 11.03 -4.57 7.87
CA SER A 131 11.59 -5.18 9.07
C SER A 131 12.94 -5.86 8.83
N LEU A 132 13.04 -6.66 7.77
CA LEU A 132 14.26 -7.36 7.38
C LEU A 132 15.33 -6.38 6.88
N TYR A 133 14.91 -5.34 6.15
CA TYR A 133 15.79 -4.27 5.73
C TYR A 133 16.40 -3.53 6.92
N MET A 134 15.57 -3.14 7.90
CA MET A 134 16.01 -2.51 9.14
C MET A 134 16.92 -3.44 9.95
N ALA A 135 16.58 -4.74 10.07
CA ALA A 135 17.38 -5.69 10.84
C ALA A 135 18.79 -5.87 10.27
N LYS A 136 18.92 -5.81 8.94
CA LYS A 136 20.22 -5.85 8.26
C LYS A 136 21.01 -4.54 8.45
N LYS A 137 20.33 -3.39 8.37
CA LYS A 137 20.96 -2.07 8.41
C LYS A 137 21.31 -1.60 9.83
N TYR A 138 20.53 -2.03 10.82
CA TYR A 138 20.59 -1.60 12.22
C TYR A 138 20.70 -2.82 13.14
N PRO A 139 21.87 -3.49 13.19
CA PRO A 139 22.04 -4.78 13.86
C PRO A 139 21.92 -4.72 15.39
N ASN A 140 22.06 -3.54 16.01
CA ASN A 140 21.90 -3.35 17.45
C ASN A 140 20.46 -2.94 17.84
N SER A 141 19.59 -2.72 16.86
CA SER A 141 18.18 -2.37 17.10
C SER A 141 17.32 -3.60 17.42
N ARG A 142 16.28 -3.41 18.24
CA ARG A 142 15.23 -4.40 18.46
C ARG A 142 14.02 -4.05 17.62
N ILE A 143 13.69 -4.90 16.65
CA ILE A 143 12.57 -4.68 15.73
C ILE A 143 11.43 -5.62 16.09
N THR A 144 10.29 -5.05 16.49
CA THR A 144 9.05 -5.77 16.76
C THR A 144 8.08 -5.50 15.63
N VAL A 145 7.45 -6.55 15.10
CA VAL A 145 6.55 -6.46 13.94
C VAL A 145 5.20 -7.05 14.26
N VAL A 146 4.15 -6.46 13.68
CA VAL A 146 2.77 -6.92 13.82
C VAL A 146 2.18 -7.15 12.43
N SER A 147 1.63 -8.34 12.22
CA SER A 147 0.80 -8.65 11.05
C SER A 147 -0.41 -9.48 11.50
N ASN A 148 -1.55 -9.22 10.85
CA ASN A 148 -2.76 -10.03 10.93
C ASN A 148 -2.71 -11.27 10.01
N SER A 149 -1.63 -11.45 9.23
CA SER A 149 -1.46 -12.55 8.30
C SER A 149 -0.60 -13.68 8.87
N ARG A 150 -1.17 -14.88 8.92
CA ARG A 150 -0.41 -16.08 9.28
C ARG A 150 0.53 -16.55 8.18
N THR A 151 0.15 -16.39 6.90
CA THR A 151 0.94 -16.88 5.75
C THR A 151 2.17 -16.02 5.50
N GLN A 152 2.07 -14.70 5.70
CA GLN A 152 3.22 -13.80 5.57
C GLN A 152 4.31 -14.06 6.62
N LYS A 153 3.96 -14.61 7.79
CA LYS A 153 4.96 -14.98 8.82
C LYS A 153 5.83 -16.17 8.42
N LEU A 154 5.35 -17.04 7.53
CA LEU A 154 6.04 -18.29 7.18
C LEU A 154 7.14 -18.10 6.12
N HIS A 155 7.19 -16.95 5.47
CA HIS A 155 8.04 -16.64 4.32
C HIS A 155 8.83 -15.37 4.59
#